data_AF-Q7MR14-F1
#
_entry.id   AF-Q7MR14-F1
#
_cell.length_a   1.000
_cell.length_b   1.000
_cell.length_c   1.000
_cell.angle_alpha   90.00
_cell.angle_beta   90.00
_cell.angle_gamma   90.00
#
_symmetry.space_group_name_H-M   'P 1'
#
loop_
_entity.id
_entity.type
_entity.pdbx_description
1 polymer ?
#
loop_
_entity_poly.entity_id
_entity_poly.type
_entity_poly.pdbx_seq_one_letter_code
_entity_poly.pdbx_strand_id
1 'polypeptide(L)'
;MELKEAILSTLAELQETPTSKNSESFGTPEETIQAPLSPQSPQITPLPPEEKPLPAFIAPLLEPESASNEMREEERRFLEGLRERVLVLFEGMQSPNNRNIEAKVELTLNFFEYLLSVIDERLEKKN
;
A
#
# COMPACT_ATOMS: atom_id res chain seq x y z
N MET A 1 -17.64 3.45 13.25
CA MET A 1 -18.04 2.05 13.05
C MET A 1 -16.95 1.22 13.70
N GLU A 2 -17.28 0.46 14.74
CA GLU A 2 -16.29 -0.36 15.46
C GLU A 2 -15.87 -1.53 14.55
N LEU A 3 -14.60 -1.96 14.60
CA LEU A 3 -14.07 -3.05 13.77
C LEU A 3 -14.91 -4.33 13.87
N LYS A 4 -15.51 -4.56 15.04
CA LYS A 4 -16.46 -5.63 15.31
C LYS A 4 -17.69 -5.59 14.38
N GLU A 5 -18.24 -4.42 14.11
CA GLU A 5 -19.42 -4.25 13.24
C GLU A 5 -19.06 -4.48 11.77
N ALA A 6 -17.88 -4.02 11.34
CA ALA A 6 -17.40 -4.27 9.98
C ALA A 6 -17.19 -5.77 9.71
N ILE A 7 -16.59 -6.50 10.67
CA ILE A 7 -16.37 -7.95 10.56
C ILE A 7 -17.71 -8.71 10.50
N LEU A 8 -18.69 -8.33 11.34
CA LEU A 8 -20.02 -8.95 11.33
C LEU A 8 -20.77 -8.69 10.02
N SER A 9 -20.65 -7.49 9.45
CA SER A 9 -21.26 -7.14 8.17
C SER A 9 -20.69 -7.97 7.02
N THR A 10 -19.37 -8.13 6.95
CA THR A 10 -18.72 -8.93 5.89
C THR A 10 -19.05 -10.41 6.01
N LEU A 11 -19.15 -10.95 7.24
CA LEU A 11 -19.58 -12.34 7.47
C LEU A 11 -21.01 -12.60 7.00
N ALA A 12 -21.90 -11.61 7.15
CA ALA A 12 -23.29 -11.71 6.68
C ALA A 12 -23.36 -11.71 5.14
N GLU A 13 -22.61 -10.83 4.46
CA GLU A 13 -22.55 -10.79 2.99
C GLU A 13 -22.05 -12.10 2.37
N LEU A 14 -21.08 -12.78 3.00
CA LEU A 14 -20.53 -14.04 2.49
C LEU A 14 -21.49 -15.25 2.64
N GLN A 15 -22.53 -15.15 3.48
CA GLN A 15 -23.53 -16.21 3.64
C GLN A 15 -24.65 -16.13 2.58
N GLU A 16 -24.80 -15.00 1.89
CA GLU A 16 -25.78 -14.81 0.82
C GLU A 16 -25.22 -15.26 -0.53
N THR A 17 -25.25 -16.56 -0.80
CA THR A 17 -24.98 -17.09 -2.15
C THR A 17 -26.28 -17.24 -2.96
N PRO A 18 -26.45 -16.54 -4.10
CA PRO A 18 -27.44 -16.93 -5.10
C PRO A 18 -26.88 -18.09 -5.93
N THR A 19 -27.60 -19.20 -5.88
CA THR A 19 -27.36 -20.38 -6.71
C THR A 19 -27.67 -20.09 -8.20
N SER A 20 -26.69 -20.38 -9.07
CA SER A 20 -26.84 -20.97 -10.42
C SER A 20 -27.60 -20.19 -11.51
N LYS A 21 -26.89 -19.77 -12.58
CA LYS A 21 -27.02 -20.26 -14.00
C LYS A 21 -26.39 -19.33 -15.06
N ASN A 22 -25.36 -19.87 -15.70
CA ASN A 22 -25.08 -20.00 -17.15
C ASN A 22 -24.99 -18.82 -18.16
N SER A 23 -24.05 -19.06 -19.10
CA SER A 23 -23.91 -18.69 -20.52
C SER A 23 -23.34 -17.31 -20.97
N GLU A 24 -22.09 -17.40 -21.44
CA GLU A 24 -21.56 -16.99 -22.76
C GLU A 24 -21.74 -15.56 -23.28
N SER A 25 -20.62 -14.85 -23.55
CA SER A 25 -20.19 -14.55 -24.92
C SER A 25 -18.80 -13.89 -24.98
N PHE A 26 -18.05 -14.32 -26.00
CA PHE A 26 -16.74 -13.88 -26.47
C PHE A 26 -16.78 -12.49 -27.14
N GLY A 27 -15.63 -11.79 -27.14
CA GLY A 27 -15.33 -10.76 -28.16
C GLY A 27 -14.27 -9.72 -27.79
N THR A 28 -13.03 -9.93 -28.23
CA THR A 28 -12.06 -8.89 -28.65
C THR A 28 -11.82 -9.07 -30.17
N PRO A 29 -11.06 -8.25 -30.95
CA PRO A 29 -10.19 -7.08 -30.65
C PRO A 29 -10.25 -5.93 -31.72
N GLU A 30 -9.23 -5.03 -31.72
CA GLU A 30 -8.71 -4.16 -32.82
C GLU A 30 -9.48 -2.84 -33.13
N GLU A 31 -8.93 -1.68 -33.52
CA GLU A 31 -7.64 -1.15 -34.04
C GLU A 31 -7.79 0.41 -34.01
N THR A 32 -6.79 1.29 -33.79
CA THR A 32 -6.05 1.97 -34.89
C THR A 32 -5.35 3.24 -34.35
N ILE A 33 -4.11 3.38 -34.82
CA ILE A 33 -3.11 4.45 -34.65
C ILE A 33 -3.51 5.73 -35.38
N GLN A 34 -3.16 6.93 -34.87
CA GLN A 34 -2.46 8.00 -35.63
C GLN A 34 -2.26 9.32 -34.86
N ALA A 35 -1.00 9.76 -34.79
CA ALA A 35 -0.57 11.15 -34.68
C ALA A 35 -0.08 11.63 -36.07
N PRO A 36 -0.14 12.93 -36.40
CA PRO A 36 1.11 13.59 -36.84
C PRO A 36 1.25 15.11 -36.53
N LEU A 37 2.48 15.47 -36.12
CA LEU A 37 3.38 16.56 -36.56
C LEU A 37 2.91 18.06 -36.67
N SER A 38 3.55 18.90 -35.83
CA SER A 38 4.14 20.29 -35.93
C SER A 38 4.05 21.14 -37.23
N PRO A 39 4.56 22.41 -37.36
CA PRO A 39 5.24 23.34 -36.41
C PRO A 39 4.79 24.84 -36.50
N GLN A 40 5.26 25.73 -35.61
CA GLN A 40 5.84 27.07 -35.91
C GLN A 40 6.02 27.99 -34.67
N SER A 41 7.27 28.41 -34.42
CA SER A 41 7.68 29.70 -33.81
C SER A 41 8.22 30.59 -34.96
N PRO A 42 8.68 31.87 -34.80
CA PRO A 42 8.95 32.70 -33.60
C PRO A 42 8.59 34.21 -33.75
N GLN A 43 8.61 34.99 -32.66
CA GLN A 43 8.89 36.45 -32.72
C GLN A 43 9.67 36.87 -31.46
N ILE A 44 10.77 37.60 -31.67
CA ILE A 44 11.74 38.13 -30.70
C ILE A 44 11.54 39.65 -30.60
N THR A 45 11.66 40.26 -29.42
CA THR A 45 12.12 41.65 -29.22
C THR A 45 12.49 41.90 -27.73
N PRO A 46 13.28 42.93 -27.37
CA PRO A 46 14.49 42.79 -26.53
C PRO A 46 14.47 43.57 -25.18
N LEU A 47 15.43 43.23 -24.31
CA LEU A 47 15.89 43.84 -23.02
C LEU A 47 16.12 45.39 -23.05
N PRO A 48 16.30 46.16 -21.93
CA PRO A 48 17.12 45.85 -20.71
C PRO A 48 16.61 46.52 -19.37
N PRO A 49 17.43 46.85 -18.34
CA PRO A 49 17.53 46.12 -17.05
C PRO A 49 17.21 46.98 -15.79
N GLU A 50 16.62 46.40 -14.75
CA GLU A 50 16.70 47.00 -13.39
C GLU A 50 17.08 45.93 -12.36
N GLU A 51 18.35 45.97 -11.98
CA GLU A 51 18.90 45.32 -10.79
C GLU A 51 18.30 45.94 -9.53
N LYS A 52 17.70 45.12 -8.68
CA LYS A 52 17.62 45.43 -7.25
C LYS A 52 17.94 44.16 -6.46
N PRO A 53 18.93 44.20 -5.56
CA PRO A 53 19.57 42.99 -5.05
C PRO A 53 18.62 42.25 -4.12
N LEU A 54 18.52 40.93 -4.33
CA LEU A 54 17.96 40.02 -3.35
C LEU A 54 18.90 40.03 -2.14
N PRO A 55 18.45 40.39 -0.92
CA PRO A 55 19.24 40.10 0.26
C PRO A 55 19.32 38.57 0.38
N ALA A 56 20.52 38.06 0.17
CA ALA A 56 20.92 36.70 0.51
C ALA A 56 20.65 36.48 2.01
N PHE A 57 19.51 35.86 2.31
CA PHE A 57 19.29 35.18 3.57
C PHE A 57 18.87 33.74 3.28
N ILE A 58 19.75 33.02 2.55
CA ILE A 58 19.80 31.57 2.69
C ILE A 58 20.60 31.34 3.97
N ALA A 59 19.91 31.42 5.10
CA ALA A 59 20.31 30.57 6.22
C ALA A 59 19.94 29.15 5.76
N PRO A 60 20.89 28.19 5.67
CA PRO A 60 20.52 26.79 5.69
C PRO A 60 19.95 26.56 7.09
N LEU A 61 18.63 26.67 7.22
CA LEU A 61 17.91 26.08 8.32
C LEU A 61 18.03 24.57 8.11
N LEU A 62 19.15 24.01 8.58
CA LEU A 62 19.30 22.58 8.79
C LEU A 62 18.36 22.22 9.94
N GLU A 63 17.08 22.06 9.61
CA GLU A 63 16.15 21.33 10.45
C GLU A 63 16.61 19.86 10.50
N PRO A 64 16.41 19.14 11.63
CA PRO A 64 16.84 17.76 11.81
C PRO A 64 15.95 16.78 11.02
N GLU A 65 15.96 16.88 9.70
CA GLU A 65 15.20 15.99 8.79
C GLU A 65 15.76 14.56 8.78
N SER A 66 16.97 14.33 9.27
CA SER A 66 17.59 12.99 9.24
C SER A 66 16.96 12.03 10.24
N ALA A 67 16.69 12.48 11.47
CA ALA A 67 16.12 11.63 12.52
C ALA A 67 14.66 11.24 12.23
N SER A 68 13.89 12.14 11.60
CA SER A 68 12.51 11.85 11.21
C SER A 68 12.42 10.85 10.05
N ASN A 69 13.42 10.84 9.17
CA ASN A 69 13.47 9.93 8.03
C ASN A 69 13.90 8.51 8.45
N GLU A 70 14.87 8.40 9.36
CA GLU A 70 15.28 7.10 9.94
C GLU A 70 14.10 6.41 10.65
N MET A 71 13.34 7.14 11.48
CA MET A 71 12.15 6.57 12.15
C MET A 71 11.09 6.10 11.16
N ARG A 72 10.90 6.81 10.04
CA ARG A 72 9.94 6.41 8.98
C ARG A 72 10.41 5.16 8.26
N GLU A 73 11.71 5.03 8.01
CA GLU A 73 12.26 3.86 7.33
C GLU A 73 12.22 2.62 8.23
N GLU A 74 12.50 2.77 9.53
CA GLU A 74 12.34 1.70 10.51
C GLU A 74 10.89 1.20 10.61
N GLU A 75 9.92 2.10 10.52
CA GLU A 75 8.51 1.74 10.50
C GLU A 75 8.12 1.01 9.22
N ARG A 76 8.57 1.51 8.08
CA ARG A 76 8.36 0.85 6.80
C ARG A 76 8.89 -0.59 6.82
N ARG A 77 10.13 -0.80 7.27
CA ARG A 77 10.76 -2.13 7.34
C ARG A 77 9.98 -3.09 8.25
N PHE A 78 9.45 -2.58 9.36
CA PHE A 78 8.62 -3.39 10.25
C PHE A 78 7.31 -3.81 9.61
N LEU A 79 6.60 -2.87 8.98
CA LEU A 79 5.35 -3.15 8.29
C LEU A 79 5.55 -4.11 7.11
N GLU A 80 6.66 -3.97 6.38
CA GLU A 80 7.05 -4.92 5.32
C GLU A 80 7.27 -6.32 5.90
N GLY A 81 8.01 -6.45 7.01
CA GLY A 81 8.21 -7.73 7.67
C GLY A 81 6.93 -8.36 8.22
N LEU A 82 6.02 -7.55 8.79
CA LEU A 82 4.71 -8.03 9.25
C LEU A 82 3.87 -8.55 8.07
N ARG A 83 3.85 -7.80 6.96
CA ARG A 83 3.16 -8.19 5.73
C ARG A 83 3.68 -9.52 5.19
N GLU A 84 5.00 -9.70 5.12
CA GLU A 84 5.61 -10.95 4.62
C GLU A 84 5.21 -12.15 5.48
N ARG A 85 5.24 -12.02 6.81
CA ARG A 85 4.83 -13.09 7.72
C ARG A 85 3.37 -13.50 7.50
N VAL A 86 2.47 -12.52 7.33
CA VAL A 86 1.05 -12.77 7.05
C VAL A 86 0.86 -13.44 5.68
N LEU A 87 1.63 -13.06 4.66
CA LEU A 87 1.59 -13.71 3.35
C LEU A 87 2.04 -15.17 3.42
N VAL A 88 3.11 -15.47 4.16
CA VAL A 88 3.59 -16.85 4.37
C VAL A 88 2.53 -17.68 5.09
N LEU A 89 1.83 -17.12 6.08
CA LEU A 89 0.69 -17.82 6.70
C LEU A 89 -0.37 -18.16 5.66
N PHE A 90 -0.76 -17.22 4.80
CA PHE A 90 -1.77 -17.48 3.77
C PHE A 90 -1.33 -18.57 2.78
N GLU A 91 -0.08 -18.56 2.35
CA GLU A 91 0.48 -19.63 1.51
C GLU A 91 0.40 -20.99 2.21
N GLY A 92 0.83 -21.07 3.48
CA GLY A 92 0.76 -22.29 4.30
C GLY A 92 -0.67 -22.79 4.52
N MET A 93 -1.63 -21.87 4.62
CA MET A 93 -3.06 -22.17 4.78
C MET A 93 -3.72 -22.65 3.48
N GLN A 94 -3.24 -22.19 2.33
CA GLN A 94 -3.72 -22.62 1.01
C GLN A 94 -3.03 -23.90 0.52
N SER A 95 -1.96 -24.34 1.19
CA SER A 95 -1.22 -25.55 0.83
C SER A 95 -2.13 -26.78 0.75
N PRO A 96 -2.06 -27.57 -0.33
CA PRO A 96 -2.91 -28.75 -0.52
C PRO A 96 -2.63 -29.86 0.50
N ASN A 97 -1.48 -29.82 1.18
CA ASN A 97 -1.07 -30.74 2.23
C ASN A 97 -1.69 -30.39 3.59
N ASN A 98 -2.14 -29.14 3.76
CA ASN A 98 -2.79 -28.69 4.97
C ASN A 98 -4.31 -28.78 4.76
N ARG A 99 -4.91 -29.94 5.05
CA ARG A 99 -6.37 -30.17 4.82
C ARG A 99 -7.19 -30.14 6.11
N ASN A 100 -6.56 -30.31 7.27
CA ASN A 100 -7.24 -30.32 8.55
C ASN A 100 -7.59 -28.87 8.95
N ILE A 101 -8.89 -28.58 9.01
CA ILE A 101 -9.39 -27.24 9.36
C ILE A 101 -9.11 -26.86 10.82
N GLU A 102 -9.16 -27.82 11.75
CA GLU A 102 -8.89 -27.57 13.17
C GLU A 102 -7.43 -27.16 13.37
N ALA A 103 -6.50 -27.90 12.75
CA ALA A 103 -5.08 -27.59 12.77
C ALA A 103 -4.77 -26.22 12.14
N LYS A 104 -5.51 -25.84 11.08
CA LYS A 104 -5.42 -24.52 10.46
C LYS A 104 -5.86 -23.40 11.39
N VAL A 105 -6.97 -23.59 12.09
CA VAL A 105 -7.51 -22.61 13.04
C VAL A 105 -6.55 -22.45 14.22
N GLU A 106 -6.05 -23.55 14.79
CA GLU A 106 -5.08 -23.52 15.88
C GLU A 106 -3.78 -22.82 15.48
N LEU A 107 -3.22 -23.16 14.30
CA LEU A 107 -2.04 -22.49 13.76
C LEU A 107 -2.27 -20.99 13.56
N THR A 108 -3.43 -20.62 13.03
CA THR A 108 -3.79 -19.21 12.77
C THR A 108 -3.92 -18.43 14.06
N LEU A 109 -4.57 -19.00 15.08
CA LEU A 109 -4.70 -18.38 16.40
C LEU A 109 -3.33 -18.17 17.05
N ASN A 110 -2.50 -19.22 17.10
CA ASN A 110 -1.16 -19.13 17.68
C ASN A 110 -0.28 -18.12 16.93
N PHE A 111 -0.40 -18.06 15.61
CA PHE A 111 0.33 -17.08 14.81
C PHE A 111 -0.13 -15.64 15.07
N PHE A 112 -1.44 -15.40 15.17
CA PHE A 112 -1.94 -14.06 15.49
C PHE A 112 -1.61 -13.64 16.91
N GLU A 113 -1.64 -14.56 17.88
CA GLU A 113 -1.17 -14.27 19.24
C GLU A 113 0.30 -13.86 19.24
N TYR A 114 1.15 -14.60 18.52
CA TYR A 114 2.55 -14.20 18.33
C TYR A 114 2.70 -12.83 17.66
N LEU A 115 1.95 -12.55 16.58
CA LEU A 115 2.01 -11.26 15.91
C LEU A 115 1.58 -10.11 16.82
N LEU A 116 0.55 -10.31 17.65
CA LEU A 116 0.13 -9.32 18.64
C LEU A 116 1.24 -9.03 19.64
N SER A 117 1.87 -10.07 20.21
CA SER A 117 3.00 -9.89 21.12
C SER A 117 4.15 -9.11 20.48
N VAL A 118 4.48 -9.38 19.21
CA VAL A 118 5.51 -8.65 18.47
C VAL A 118 5.15 -7.17 18.28
N ILE A 119 3.87 -6.88 18.04
CA ILE A 119 3.37 -5.51 17.92
C ILE A 119 3.46 -4.81 19.28
N ASP A 120 3.02 -5.47 20.35
CA ASP A 120 3.05 -4.93 21.71
C ASP A 120 4.48 -4.64 22.16
N GLU A 121 5.43 -5.55 21.96
CA GLU A 121 6.86 -5.34 22.25
C GLU A 121 7.41 -4.10 21.53
N ARG A 122 6.98 -3.87 20.28
CA ARG A 122 7.42 -2.70 19.51
C ARG A 122 6.77 -1.41 19.99
N LEU A 123 5.51 -1.46 20.40
CA LEU A 123 4.81 -0.31 20.98
C LEU A 123 5.42 0.07 22.34
N GLU A 124 5.75 -0.91 23.17
CA GLU A 124 6.44 -0.69 24.46
C GLU A 124 7.83 -0.07 24.26
N LYS A 125 8.59 -0.51 23.26
CA LYS A 125 9.92 0.04 22.95
C LYS A 125 9.90 1.52 22.55
N LYS A 126 8.74 2.06 22.18
CA LYS A 126 8.56 3.45 21.74
C LYS A 126 8.15 4.39 22.89
N ASN A 127 7.85 3.86 24.08
CA ASN A 127 7.57 4.60 25.31
C ASN A 127 8.77 4.61 26.25
#